data_AF-A0A815YE03-F1
#
_entry.id   AF-A0A815YE03-F1
#
_cell.length_a   1.000
_cell.length_b   1.000
_cell.length_c   1.000
_cell.angle_alpha   90.00
_cell.angle_beta   90.00
_cell.angle_gamma   90.00
#
_symmetry.space_group_name_H-M   'P 1'
#
loop_
_entity.id
_entity.type
_entity.pdbx_description
1 polymer ?
#
loop_
_entity_poly.entity_id
_entity_poly.type
_entity_poly.pdbx_seq_one_letter_code
_entity_poly.pdbx_strand_id
1 'polypeptide(L)'
;VIRAHPTTHDAIILVVHTAFDKYKLHERHEIKPLQIQGQIDEILYEMKIETLPWKSTDDLLREFVRNPELINGFQTPEPVHVSIREHLKIDECHSVHFDESQVASTGEHRLWFKNDEFVPGSVMALKVSLLPRIKQVIEQVKKYLRQLQPHQVDSDSSSTETNFNSIVRHLSLVDLNRILYRCSPEEQSDGCGYDVYEIPAPPPGVQQHRQEAPKKYYGKRLVYSGLQGIMSELENIRQTQDYVKSALPVHLRNGDWLLDYISNRLMSQPSTQQ
;
A
#
# COMPACT_ATOMS: atom_id res chain seq x y z
N VAL A 1 -8.66 -9.73 -1.73
CA VAL A 1 -7.60 -9.61 -2.76
C VAL A 1 -7.50 -8.16 -3.17
N ILE A 2 -6.29 -7.61 -3.32
CA ILE A 2 -6.09 -6.22 -3.73
C ILE A 2 -5.24 -6.22 -5.00
N ARG A 3 -5.68 -5.51 -6.04
CA ARG A 3 -4.92 -5.29 -7.26
C ARG A 3 -4.77 -3.79 -7.48
N ALA A 4 -3.55 -3.29 -7.37
CA ALA A 4 -3.24 -1.88 -7.56
C ALA A 4 -2.48 -1.64 -8.87
N HIS A 5 -2.76 -0.52 -9.52
CA HIS A 5 -2.04 -0.05 -10.69
C HIS A 5 -0.77 0.70 -10.24
N PRO A 6 0.45 0.35 -10.70
CA PRO A 6 1.70 0.92 -10.18
C PRO A 6 1.87 2.41 -10.48
N THR A 7 1.30 2.91 -11.59
CA THR A 7 1.45 4.32 -12.01
C THR A 7 0.38 5.26 -11.47
N THR A 8 -0.90 4.89 -11.59
CA THR A 8 -2.03 5.72 -11.11
C THR A 8 -2.32 5.51 -9.63
N HIS A 9 -1.88 4.39 -9.06
CA HIS A 9 -2.20 3.92 -7.71
C HIS A 9 -3.69 3.65 -7.46
N ASP A 10 -4.49 3.56 -8.53
CA ASP A 10 -5.86 3.06 -8.41
C ASP A 10 -5.84 1.58 -8.04
N ALA A 11 -6.74 1.16 -7.17
CA ALA A 11 -6.82 -0.19 -6.66
C ALA A 11 -8.22 -0.76 -6.79
N ILE A 12 -8.29 -2.04 -7.12
CA ILE A 12 -9.50 -2.84 -6.99
C ILE A 12 -9.34 -3.76 -5.80
N ILE A 13 -10.24 -3.64 -4.83
CA ILE A 13 -10.30 -4.46 -3.63
C ILE A 13 -11.46 -5.43 -3.80
N LEU A 14 -11.14 -6.71 -3.98
CA LEU A 14 -12.09 -7.81 -4.06
C LEU A 14 -12.21 -8.47 -2.69
N VAL A 15 -13.40 -8.43 -2.11
CA VAL A 15 -13.77 -9.14 -0.89
C VAL A 15 -14.61 -10.36 -1.27
N VAL A 16 -14.20 -11.54 -0.81
CA VAL A 16 -14.86 -12.82 -1.13
C VAL A 16 -15.15 -13.53 0.18
N HIS A 17 -16.42 -13.81 0.44
CA HIS A 17 -16.80 -14.76 1.47
C HIS A 17 -16.90 -16.14 0.84
N THR A 18 -15.90 -16.98 1.10
CA THR A 18 -15.86 -18.32 0.50
C THR A 18 -16.88 -19.26 1.16
N ALA A 19 -17.33 -20.26 0.41
CA ALA A 19 -18.30 -21.28 0.80
C ALA A 19 -17.72 -22.69 0.64
N PHE A 20 -16.57 -22.96 1.27
CA PHE A 20 -15.88 -24.25 1.14
C PHE A 20 -16.56 -25.39 1.92
N ASP A 21 -17.24 -25.07 3.01
CA ASP A 21 -17.92 -26.04 3.86
C ASP A 21 -19.43 -26.03 3.57
N LYS A 22 -19.89 -27.11 2.94
CA LYS A 22 -21.31 -27.32 2.61
C LYS A 22 -22.24 -27.34 3.82
N TYR A 23 -21.72 -27.57 5.02
CA TYR A 23 -22.51 -27.59 6.26
C TYR A 23 -22.60 -26.23 6.95
N LYS A 24 -21.78 -25.26 6.51
CA LYS A 24 -21.67 -23.93 7.13
C LYS A 24 -22.20 -22.79 6.27
N LEU A 25 -22.94 -23.12 5.22
CA LEU A 25 -23.54 -22.13 4.31
C LEU A 25 -24.51 -21.16 5.02
N HIS A 26 -25.05 -21.59 6.16
CA HIS A 26 -25.99 -20.80 6.96
C HIS A 26 -25.37 -20.27 8.26
N GLU A 27 -24.10 -20.60 8.55
CA GLU A 27 -23.44 -20.09 9.76
C GLU A 27 -23.12 -18.60 9.56
N ARG A 28 -23.73 -17.78 10.41
CA ARG A 28 -23.48 -16.33 10.45
C ARG A 28 -22.34 -16.07 11.43
N HIS A 29 -21.12 -15.99 10.91
CA HIS A 29 -19.95 -15.59 11.70
C HIS A 29 -19.74 -14.09 11.62
N GLU A 30 -19.30 -13.50 12.72
CA GLU A 30 -18.87 -12.10 12.72
C GLU A 30 -17.57 -11.97 11.91
N ILE A 31 -17.65 -11.19 10.82
CA ILE A 31 -16.50 -10.90 9.96
C ILE A 31 -15.82 -9.65 10.50
N LYS A 32 -14.51 -9.74 10.72
CA LYS A 32 -13.73 -8.58 11.17
C LYS A 32 -13.88 -7.41 10.19
N PRO A 33 -14.04 -6.18 10.69
CA PRO A 33 -14.17 -5.03 9.82
C PRO A 33 -12.92 -4.83 8.98
N LEU A 34 -13.11 -4.39 7.75
CA LEU A 34 -12.03 -4.08 6.83
C LEU A 34 -11.71 -2.58 6.88
N GLN A 35 -10.46 -2.24 7.11
CA GLN A 35 -9.98 -0.85 7.06
C GLN A 35 -9.34 -0.58 5.70
N ILE A 36 -9.77 0.49 5.04
CA ILE A 36 -9.29 0.91 3.73
C ILE A 36 -8.95 2.39 3.81
N GLN A 37 -7.76 2.77 3.36
CA GLN A 37 -7.37 4.17 3.22
C GLN A 37 -7.42 4.59 1.75
N GLY A 38 -8.00 5.75 1.47
CA GLY A 38 -8.16 6.26 0.11
C GLY A 38 -9.56 6.81 -0.11
N GLN A 39 -9.84 7.20 -1.35
CA GLN A 39 -11.17 7.57 -1.79
C GLN A 39 -11.84 6.36 -2.44
N ILE A 40 -12.99 5.93 -1.92
CA ILE A 40 -13.81 4.91 -2.58
C ILE A 40 -14.53 5.59 -3.75
N ASP A 41 -14.19 5.21 -4.98
CA ASP A 41 -14.74 5.82 -6.18
C ASP A 41 -16.09 5.19 -6.55
N GLU A 42 -16.17 3.87 -6.50
CA GLU A 42 -17.38 3.09 -6.80
C GLU A 42 -17.30 1.69 -6.18
N ILE A 43 -18.46 1.11 -5.91
CA ILE A 43 -18.60 -0.32 -5.69
C ILE A 43 -18.93 -0.93 -7.05
N LEU A 44 -17.95 -1.60 -7.65
CA LEU A 44 -18.07 -2.16 -9.00
C LEU A 44 -19.22 -3.16 -9.06
N TYR A 45 -19.30 -4.04 -8.07
CA TYR A 45 -20.43 -4.92 -7.87
C TYR A 45 -20.48 -5.50 -6.45
N GLU A 46 -21.68 -5.84 -6.02
CA GLU A 46 -21.93 -6.81 -4.95
C GLU A 46 -22.78 -7.95 -5.54
N MET A 47 -22.40 -9.18 -5.19
CA MET A 47 -23.03 -10.40 -5.67
C MET A 47 -23.24 -11.34 -4.50
N LYS A 48 -24.41 -11.96 -4.42
CA LYS A 48 -24.67 -13.05 -3.48
C LYS A 48 -25.49 -14.14 -4.14
N ILE A 49 -25.21 -15.37 -3.75
CA ILE A 49 -26.06 -16.50 -4.09
C ILE A 49 -27.20 -16.49 -3.07
N GLU A 50 -28.42 -16.31 -3.55
CA GLU A 50 -29.64 -16.47 -2.77
C GLU A 50 -29.97 -17.96 -2.80
N THR A 51 -29.38 -18.71 -1.88
CA THR A 51 -29.71 -20.13 -1.71
C THR A 51 -31.15 -20.26 -1.26
N LEU A 52 -31.83 -21.27 -1.79
CA LEU A 52 -33.10 -21.73 -1.24
C LEU A 52 -32.89 -22.04 0.24
N PRO A 53 -33.76 -21.54 1.11
CA PRO A 53 -33.58 -21.76 2.52
C PRO A 53 -33.77 -23.28 2.76
N TRP A 54 -32.87 -23.89 3.54
CA TRP A 54 -33.03 -25.21 4.17
C TRP A 54 -32.59 -26.50 3.42
N LYS A 55 -31.98 -26.46 2.23
CA LYS A 55 -31.43 -27.70 1.62
C LYS A 55 -29.90 -27.75 1.70
N SER A 56 -29.37 -28.87 2.22
CA SER A 56 -27.92 -29.09 2.20
C SER A 56 -27.43 -29.30 0.76
N THR A 57 -26.14 -29.06 0.49
CA THR A 57 -25.56 -29.36 -0.82
C THR A 57 -25.77 -30.82 -1.24
N ASP A 58 -25.85 -31.75 -0.28
CA ASP A 58 -26.10 -33.17 -0.57
C ASP A 58 -27.54 -33.42 -1.03
N ASP A 59 -28.52 -32.69 -0.49
CA ASP A 59 -29.92 -32.78 -0.92
C ASP A 59 -30.11 -32.16 -2.32
N LEU A 60 -29.42 -31.04 -2.57
CA LEU A 60 -29.37 -30.42 -3.89
C LEU A 60 -28.76 -31.39 -4.92
N LEU A 61 -27.63 -32.03 -4.63
CA LEU A 61 -26.98 -32.98 -5.54
C LEU A 61 -27.85 -34.21 -5.87
N ARG A 62 -28.72 -34.64 -4.96
CA ARG A 62 -29.67 -35.75 -5.20
C ARG A 62 -30.78 -35.38 -6.18
N GLU A 63 -31.10 -34.10 -6.30
CA GLU A 63 -32.14 -33.59 -7.22
C GLU A 63 -31.61 -33.31 -8.63
N PHE A 64 -30.29 -33.40 -8.85
CA PHE A 64 -29.70 -33.21 -10.17
C PHE A 64 -30.09 -34.32 -11.14
N VAL A 65 -30.75 -33.93 -12.23
CA VAL A 65 -31.08 -34.84 -13.34
C VAL A 65 -30.12 -34.56 -14.50
N ARG A 66 -29.25 -35.53 -14.80
CA ARG A 66 -28.33 -35.44 -15.94
C ARG A 66 -29.06 -35.64 -17.26
N ASN A 67 -28.82 -34.77 -18.23
CA ASN A 67 -29.30 -34.96 -19.59
C ASN A 67 -28.41 -36.02 -20.31
N PRO A 68 -29.01 -37.06 -20.94
CA PRO A 68 -28.25 -38.14 -21.58
C PRO A 68 -27.53 -37.71 -22.87
N GLU A 69 -28.01 -36.66 -23.56
CA GLU A 69 -27.49 -36.22 -24.87
C GLU A 69 -26.54 -35.03 -24.78
N LEU A 70 -26.66 -34.22 -23.73
CA LEU A 70 -25.92 -32.97 -23.55
C LEU A 70 -25.39 -32.84 -22.13
N ILE A 71 -24.24 -32.19 -21.97
CA ILE A 71 -23.76 -31.77 -20.65
C ILE A 71 -24.64 -30.61 -20.18
N ASN A 72 -25.40 -30.82 -19.10
CA ASN A 72 -26.21 -29.79 -18.47
C ASN A 72 -25.60 -29.33 -17.13
N GLY A 73 -25.82 -28.05 -16.80
CA GLY A 73 -25.51 -27.50 -15.48
C GLY A 73 -26.48 -28.00 -14.41
N PHE A 74 -26.22 -27.64 -13.16
CA PHE A 74 -27.05 -28.02 -12.03
C PHE A 74 -28.47 -27.45 -12.16
N GLN A 75 -29.44 -28.32 -12.43
CA GLN A 75 -30.85 -27.98 -12.66
C GLN A 75 -31.67 -28.45 -11.46
N THR A 76 -32.09 -27.52 -10.60
CA THR A 76 -33.01 -27.78 -9.50
C THR A 76 -34.45 -27.42 -9.89
N PRO A 77 -35.47 -28.04 -9.26
CA PRO A 77 -36.88 -27.68 -9.47
C PRO A 77 -37.16 -26.20 -9.16
N GLU A 78 -36.43 -25.65 -8.20
CA GLU A 78 -36.41 -24.23 -7.85
C GLU A 78 -35.08 -23.61 -8.32
N PRO A 79 -35.08 -22.51 -9.08
CA PRO A 79 -33.85 -21.94 -9.62
C PRO A 79 -32.96 -21.37 -8.50
N VAL A 80 -31.65 -21.61 -8.60
CA VAL A 80 -30.66 -20.89 -7.78
C VAL A 80 -30.65 -19.44 -8.26
N HIS A 81 -31.03 -18.52 -7.38
CA HIS A 81 -31.00 -17.10 -7.67
C HIS A 81 -29.64 -16.52 -7.30
N VAL A 82 -29.08 -15.71 -8.20
CA VAL A 82 -27.91 -14.89 -7.92
C VAL A 82 -28.36 -13.44 -7.97
N SER A 83 -28.22 -12.75 -6.85
CA SER A 83 -28.43 -11.31 -6.79
C SER A 83 -27.14 -10.63 -7.21
N ILE A 84 -27.22 -9.78 -8.23
CA ILE A 84 -26.11 -9.02 -8.78
C ILE A 84 -26.53 -7.56 -8.81
N ARG A 85 -25.70 -6.70 -8.24
CA ARG A 85 -25.88 -5.26 -8.27
C ARG A 85 -24.55 -4.62 -8.62
N GLU A 86 -24.56 -3.73 -9.60
CA GLU A 86 -23.34 -3.16 -10.21
C GLU A 86 -23.35 -1.63 -10.11
N HIS A 87 -22.16 -1.03 -10.14
CA HIS A 87 -21.96 0.43 -10.16
C HIS A 87 -22.70 1.18 -9.04
N LEU A 88 -22.54 0.68 -7.81
CA LEU A 88 -23.23 1.22 -6.65
C LEU A 88 -22.42 2.35 -5.99
N LYS A 89 -23.16 3.29 -5.43
CA LYS A 89 -22.61 4.23 -4.44
C LYS A 89 -22.51 3.56 -3.06
N ILE A 90 -21.72 4.18 -2.18
CA ILE A 90 -21.51 3.74 -0.80
C ILE A 90 -22.85 3.53 -0.07
N ASP A 91 -23.78 4.49 -0.19
CA ASP A 91 -25.08 4.46 0.47
C ASP A 91 -26.04 3.37 -0.06
N GLU A 92 -25.79 2.87 -1.27
CA GLU A 92 -26.64 1.89 -1.95
C GLU A 92 -26.21 0.44 -1.63
N CYS A 93 -25.06 0.26 -0.97
CA CYS A 93 -24.51 -1.04 -0.64
C CYS A 93 -25.31 -1.76 0.43
N HIS A 94 -25.71 -3.00 0.14
CA HIS A 94 -26.42 -3.80 1.13
C HIS A 94 -25.47 -4.65 1.95
N SER A 95 -24.40 -5.17 1.37
CA SER A 95 -23.50 -6.12 2.04
C SER A 95 -22.70 -5.53 3.20
N VAL A 96 -22.47 -4.21 3.22
CA VAL A 96 -21.56 -3.55 4.16
C VAL A 96 -22.17 -2.27 4.71
N HIS A 97 -21.83 -1.93 5.96
CA HIS A 97 -22.01 -0.60 6.54
C HIS A 97 -20.66 0.12 6.55
N PHE A 98 -20.62 1.31 5.96
CA PHE A 98 -19.43 2.15 5.92
C PHE A 98 -19.43 3.10 7.12
N ASP A 99 -18.40 3.02 7.94
CA ASP A 99 -18.11 3.99 8.99
C ASP A 99 -17.12 5.02 8.43
N GLU A 100 -17.63 6.25 8.25
CA GLU A 100 -16.90 7.38 7.69
C GLU A 100 -16.37 8.37 8.75
N SER A 101 -16.42 8.01 10.03
CA SER A 101 -16.05 8.90 11.14
C SER A 101 -14.61 9.42 11.07
N GLN A 102 -13.69 8.68 10.45
CA GLN A 102 -12.28 9.04 10.28
C GLN A 102 -11.92 9.50 8.86
N VAL A 103 -12.88 9.54 7.93
CA VAL A 103 -12.60 9.88 6.52
C VAL A 103 -12.13 11.32 6.38
N ALA A 104 -12.70 12.25 7.15
CA ALA A 104 -12.31 13.66 7.09
C ALA A 104 -10.90 13.94 7.65
N SER A 105 -10.43 13.14 8.62
CA SER A 105 -9.14 13.31 9.30
C SER A 105 -8.01 12.53 8.62
N THR A 106 -8.21 11.23 8.39
CA THR A 106 -7.18 10.30 7.91
C THR A 106 -7.46 9.74 6.51
N GLY A 107 -8.67 9.95 5.99
CA GLY A 107 -9.14 9.29 4.76
C GLY A 107 -9.30 7.77 4.92
N GLU A 108 -9.52 7.30 6.15
CA GLU A 108 -9.75 5.90 6.47
C GLU A 108 -11.26 5.60 6.50
N HIS A 109 -11.66 4.60 5.71
CA HIS A 109 -12.98 4.00 5.72
C HIS A 109 -12.92 2.67 6.49
N ARG A 110 -13.89 2.44 7.37
CA ARG A 110 -14.06 1.15 8.05
C ARG A 110 -15.34 0.47 7.60
N LEU A 111 -15.19 -0.73 7.07
CA LEU A 111 -16.26 -1.51 6.46
C LEU A 111 -16.69 -2.62 7.41
N TRP A 112 -17.92 -2.54 7.89
CA TRP A 112 -18.56 -3.55 8.74
C TRP A 112 -19.48 -4.43 7.89
N PHE A 113 -19.18 -5.72 7.80
CA PHE A 113 -19.97 -6.65 7.00
C PHE A 113 -21.28 -6.98 7.71
N LYS A 114 -22.41 -6.88 6.99
CA LYS A 114 -23.71 -7.27 7.54
C LYS A 114 -23.85 -8.78 7.41
N ASN A 115 -23.88 -9.49 8.53
CA ASN A 115 -23.93 -10.96 8.57
C ASN A 115 -25.12 -11.57 7.80
N ASP A 116 -26.19 -10.80 7.63
CA ASP A 116 -27.42 -11.25 6.96
C ASP A 116 -27.35 -11.08 5.43
N GLU A 117 -26.50 -10.17 4.95
CA GLU A 117 -26.39 -9.82 3.52
C GLU A 117 -25.09 -10.31 2.89
N PHE A 118 -24.01 -10.40 3.66
CA PHE A 118 -22.70 -10.87 3.21
C PHE A 118 -22.43 -12.29 3.72
N VAL A 119 -23.20 -13.23 3.19
CA VAL A 119 -23.18 -14.67 3.55
C VAL A 119 -22.11 -15.45 2.78
N PRO A 120 -21.76 -16.69 3.17
CA PRO A 120 -20.90 -17.55 2.36
C PRO A 120 -21.36 -17.66 0.90
N GLY A 121 -20.45 -17.41 -0.04
CA GLY A 121 -20.74 -17.32 -1.47
C GLY A 121 -20.94 -15.88 -1.97
N SER A 122 -20.86 -14.88 -1.09
CA SER A 122 -20.95 -13.46 -1.47
C SER A 122 -19.61 -12.90 -1.94
N VAL A 123 -19.66 -11.97 -2.88
CA VAL A 123 -18.50 -11.28 -3.45
C VAL A 123 -18.80 -9.80 -3.58
N MET A 124 -17.83 -8.95 -3.26
CA MET A 124 -17.92 -7.50 -3.46
C MET A 124 -16.60 -6.98 -4.04
N ALA A 125 -16.67 -6.08 -5.02
CA ALA A 125 -15.51 -5.41 -5.58
C ALA A 125 -15.62 -3.88 -5.42
N LEU A 126 -14.58 -3.29 -4.84
CA LEU A 126 -14.48 -1.85 -4.61
C LEU A 126 -13.39 -1.28 -5.50
N LYS A 127 -13.63 -0.12 -6.10
CA LYS A 127 -12.60 0.70 -6.72
C LYS A 127 -12.21 1.82 -5.77
N VAL A 128 -10.93 1.92 -5.51
CA VAL A 128 -10.35 2.87 -4.56
C VAL A 128 -9.23 3.62 -5.27
N SER A 129 -9.26 4.94 -5.19
CA SER A 129 -8.17 5.78 -5.65
C SER A 129 -7.50 6.50 -4.49
N LEU A 130 -6.33 7.10 -4.74
CA LEU A 130 -5.66 7.91 -3.75
C LEU A 130 -6.46 9.16 -3.39
N LEU A 131 -6.33 9.63 -2.15
CA LEU A 131 -6.87 10.91 -1.72
C LEU A 131 -6.35 12.04 -2.62
N PRO A 132 -7.18 13.05 -2.97
CA PRO A 132 -6.77 14.15 -3.86
C PRO A 132 -5.49 14.86 -3.42
N ARG A 133 -5.32 15.09 -2.11
CA ARG A 133 -4.10 15.68 -1.53
C ARG A 133 -2.86 14.84 -1.82
N ILE A 134 -2.96 13.52 -1.70
CA ILE A 134 -1.84 12.61 -1.95
C ILE A 134 -1.53 12.56 -3.45
N LYS A 135 -2.55 12.57 -4.33
CA LYS A 135 -2.36 12.64 -5.79
C LYS A 135 -1.51 13.86 -6.18
N GLN A 136 -1.83 15.03 -5.65
CA GLN A 136 -1.07 16.27 -5.90
C GLN A 136 0.39 16.17 -5.43
N VAL A 137 0.62 15.62 -4.24
CA VAL A 137 1.99 15.43 -3.70
C VAL A 137 2.78 14.46 -4.58
N ILE A 138 2.18 13.35 -5.01
CA ILE A 138 2.84 12.38 -5.90
C ILE A 138 3.17 13.01 -7.26
N GLU A 139 2.30 13.86 -7.80
CA GLU A 139 2.59 14.60 -9.03
C GLU A 139 3.80 15.53 -8.87
N GLN A 140 3.90 16.23 -7.74
CA GLN A 140 5.07 17.05 -7.43
C GLN A 140 6.34 16.21 -7.30
N VAL A 141 6.29 15.08 -6.60
CA VAL A 141 7.42 14.15 -6.49
C VAL A 141 7.82 13.62 -7.87
N LYS A 142 6.86 13.20 -8.71
CA LYS A 142 7.11 12.77 -10.09
C LYS A 142 7.76 13.88 -10.91
N LYS A 143 7.34 15.14 -10.74
CA LYS A 143 7.97 16.30 -11.39
C LYS A 143 9.44 16.45 -10.97
N TYR A 144 9.75 16.34 -9.68
CA TYR A 144 11.14 16.40 -9.20
C TYR A 144 11.98 15.21 -9.70
N LEU A 145 11.43 13.99 -9.68
CA LEU A 145 12.13 12.81 -10.19
C LEU A 145 12.46 12.92 -11.69
N ARG A 146 11.58 13.53 -12.49
CA ARG A 146 11.87 13.80 -13.92
C ARG A 146 13.03 14.78 -14.09
N GLN A 147 13.22 15.75 -13.19
CA GLN A 147 14.36 16.66 -13.24
C GLN A 147 15.70 15.96 -12.97
N LEU A 148 15.67 14.81 -12.28
CA LEU A 148 16.85 14.00 -11.97
C LEU A 148 17.23 13.04 -13.11
N GLN A 149 16.37 12.85 -14.11
CA GLN A 149 16.61 11.93 -15.23
C GLN A 149 17.19 12.68 -16.44
N PRO A 150 18.48 12.52 -16.77
CA PRO A 150 19.12 13.31 -17.83
C PRO A 150 18.67 12.95 -19.26
N HIS A 151 17.94 11.83 -19.44
CA HIS A 151 17.76 11.18 -20.74
C HIS A 151 16.32 11.11 -21.28
N GLN A 152 15.37 11.85 -20.72
CA GLN A 152 13.99 11.94 -21.26
C GLN A 152 13.62 13.33 -21.77
N VAL A 153 14.60 14.21 -22.00
CA VAL A 153 14.35 15.45 -22.73
C VAL A 153 14.40 15.09 -24.21
N ASP A 154 13.25 15.05 -24.85
CA ASP A 154 13.13 14.99 -26.31
C ASP A 154 14.08 16.02 -26.95
N SER A 155 14.75 15.59 -28.01
CA SER A 155 15.82 16.27 -28.75
C SER A 155 15.51 17.69 -29.26
N ASP A 156 14.31 18.21 -29.06
CA ASP A 156 13.82 19.47 -29.64
C ASP A 156 13.51 20.58 -28.62
N SER A 157 13.82 20.40 -27.34
CA SER A 157 13.67 21.50 -26.36
C SER A 157 15.02 21.93 -25.78
N SER A 158 15.40 23.15 -26.15
CA SER A 158 16.51 23.92 -25.58
C SER A 158 16.72 23.64 -24.09
N SER A 159 17.91 23.17 -23.74
CA SER A 159 18.59 23.27 -22.42
C SER A 159 17.77 23.95 -21.33
N THR A 160 16.74 23.27 -20.81
CA THR A 160 15.94 23.84 -19.72
C THR A 160 16.72 23.54 -18.46
N GLU A 161 17.41 24.55 -17.92
CA GLU A 161 18.09 24.42 -16.63
C GLU A 161 17.06 24.01 -15.58
N THR A 162 17.18 22.78 -15.07
CA THR A 162 16.37 22.33 -13.94
C THR A 162 16.92 22.91 -12.66
N ASN A 163 16.07 23.09 -11.65
CA ASN A 163 16.52 23.52 -10.31
C ASN A 163 17.64 22.61 -9.79
N PHE A 164 17.56 21.31 -10.09
CA PHE A 164 18.62 20.35 -9.78
C PHE A 164 19.96 20.70 -10.43
N ASN A 165 19.99 20.96 -11.74
CA ASN A 165 21.22 21.34 -12.45
C ASN A 165 21.80 22.65 -11.91
N SER A 166 20.94 23.62 -11.54
CA SER A 166 21.38 24.84 -10.88
C SER A 166 22.02 24.56 -9.53
N ILE A 167 21.38 23.75 -8.68
CA ILE A 167 21.92 23.35 -7.36
C ILE A 167 23.29 22.70 -7.51
N VAL A 168 23.39 21.67 -8.36
CA VAL A 168 24.61 20.87 -8.55
C VAL A 168 25.78 21.71 -9.06
N ARG A 169 25.54 22.72 -9.90
CA ARG A 169 26.61 23.60 -10.41
C ARG A 169 27.27 24.48 -9.35
N HIS A 170 26.56 24.79 -8.26
CA HIS A 170 27.09 25.59 -7.18
C HIS A 170 27.78 24.75 -6.09
N LEU A 171 27.73 23.41 -6.20
CA LEU A 171 28.40 22.51 -5.26
C LEU A 171 29.87 22.38 -5.59
N SER A 172 30.73 22.56 -4.59
CA SER A 172 32.14 22.19 -4.68
C SER A 172 32.33 20.68 -4.47
N LEU A 173 33.54 20.18 -4.75
CA LEU A 173 33.91 18.79 -4.43
C LEU A 173 33.83 18.49 -2.93
N VAL A 174 34.05 19.51 -2.09
CA VAL A 174 33.92 19.40 -0.62
C VAL A 174 32.45 19.23 -0.24
N ASP A 175 31.56 19.99 -0.88
CA ASP A 175 30.11 19.88 -0.64
C ASP A 175 29.58 18.52 -1.10
N LEU A 176 30.05 18.02 -2.25
CA LEU A 176 29.70 16.69 -2.74
C LEU A 176 30.17 15.57 -1.80
N ASN A 177 31.38 15.68 -1.23
CA ASN A 177 31.84 14.74 -0.20
C ASN A 177 30.88 14.75 0.99
N ARG A 178 30.37 15.90 1.40
CA ARG A 178 29.43 16.03 2.52
C ARG A 178 28.03 15.49 2.24
N ILE A 179 27.56 15.69 1.00
CA ILE A 179 26.25 15.20 0.56
C ILE A 179 26.25 13.68 0.43
N LEU A 180 27.29 13.12 -0.20
CA LEU A 180 27.35 11.71 -0.54
C LEU A 180 27.95 10.84 0.57
N TYR A 181 29.02 11.31 1.21
CA TYR A 181 29.84 10.51 2.13
C TYR A 181 29.81 11.09 3.55
N ARG A 182 30.96 11.16 4.22
CA ARG A 182 31.16 11.40 5.66
C ARG A 182 30.97 10.16 6.52
N CYS A 183 32.08 9.64 7.02
CA CYS A 183 32.06 8.64 8.09
C CYS A 183 31.85 9.31 9.45
N SER A 184 31.62 8.52 10.48
CA SER A 184 31.30 9.01 11.82
C SER A 184 32.35 9.96 12.43
N PRO A 185 33.66 9.63 12.43
CA PRO A 185 34.67 10.56 12.92
C PRO A 185 34.70 11.90 12.17
N GLU A 186 34.50 11.87 10.85
CA GLU A 186 34.44 13.07 10.02
C GLU A 186 33.24 13.94 10.40
N GLU A 187 32.04 13.37 10.48
CA GLU A 187 30.83 14.13 10.83
C GLU A 187 30.91 14.72 12.24
N GLN A 188 31.41 13.95 13.22
CA GLN A 188 31.56 14.42 14.60
C GLN A 188 32.61 15.53 14.72
N SER A 189 33.67 15.50 13.91
CA SER A 189 34.74 16.51 13.95
C SER A 189 34.29 17.92 13.57
N ASP A 190 33.17 18.04 12.86
CA ASP A 190 32.59 19.34 12.52
C ASP A 190 31.93 20.03 13.73
N GLY A 191 31.71 19.30 14.84
CA GLY A 191 31.18 19.86 16.08
C GLY A 191 29.69 20.24 16.02
N CYS A 192 28.98 19.85 14.96
CA CYS A 192 27.54 20.17 14.78
C CYS A 192 26.59 19.19 15.47
N GLY A 193 27.11 18.21 16.23
CA GLY A 193 26.30 17.23 16.98
C GLY A 193 25.67 16.12 16.14
N TYR A 194 26.03 16.01 14.87
CA TYR A 194 25.59 14.92 13.99
C TYR A 194 26.56 13.73 14.03
N ASP A 195 26.00 12.56 13.75
CA ASP A 195 26.73 11.32 13.55
C ASP A 195 26.02 10.47 12.50
N VAL A 196 26.61 9.34 12.09
CA VAL A 196 26.02 8.45 11.10
C VAL A 196 24.68 7.90 11.60
N TYR A 197 23.66 7.93 10.74
CA TYR A 197 22.32 7.47 11.08
C TYR A 197 22.30 6.01 11.51
N GLU A 198 21.61 5.75 12.62
CA GLU A 198 21.29 4.40 13.09
C GLU A 198 19.78 4.19 13.00
N ILE A 199 19.36 3.11 12.35
CA ILE A 199 17.95 2.77 12.24
C ILE A 199 17.49 2.25 13.61
N PRO A 200 16.62 2.98 14.34
CA PRO A 200 16.26 2.64 15.71
C PRO A 200 15.51 1.31 15.76
N ALA A 201 15.72 0.57 16.85
CA ALA A 201 14.90 -0.60 17.12
C ALA A 201 13.48 -0.21 17.56
N PRO A 202 12.45 -1.00 17.22
CA PRO A 202 11.11 -0.77 17.74
C PRO A 202 11.14 -0.86 19.27
N PRO A 203 10.34 -0.01 19.96
CA PRO A 203 10.37 0.06 21.42
C PRO A 203 10.01 -1.30 22.07
N PRO A 204 10.65 -1.67 23.18
CA PRO A 204 10.37 -2.92 23.87
C PRO A 204 8.92 -2.94 24.39
N GLY A 205 8.18 -4.00 24.07
CA GLY A 205 6.80 -4.20 24.53
C GLY A 205 5.70 -3.99 23.49
N VAL A 206 6.04 -3.52 22.28
CA VAL A 206 5.10 -3.55 21.14
C VAL A 206 4.99 -5.00 20.65
N GLN A 207 3.78 -5.58 20.72
CA GLN A 207 3.53 -6.91 20.20
C GLN A 207 3.81 -6.92 18.70
N GLN A 208 4.77 -7.74 18.30
CA GLN A 208 5.17 -7.93 16.90
C GLN A 208 3.96 -8.44 16.10
N HIS A 209 3.33 -7.57 15.33
CA HIS A 209 2.34 -8.03 14.35
C HIS A 209 3.06 -8.82 13.25
N ARG A 210 2.38 -9.84 12.72
CA ARG A 210 2.86 -10.94 11.85
C ARG A 210 3.60 -10.55 10.54
N GLN A 211 3.92 -9.28 10.29
CA GLN A 211 4.52 -8.79 9.05
C GLN A 211 5.70 -7.81 9.26
N GLU A 212 6.47 -7.94 10.34
CA GLU A 212 7.62 -7.07 10.59
C GLU A 212 8.96 -7.75 10.33
N ALA A 213 9.94 -6.92 9.93
CA ALA A 213 11.34 -7.29 9.72
C ALA A 213 11.91 -8.10 10.90
N PRO A 214 12.68 -9.17 10.65
CA PRO A 214 13.38 -9.89 11.72
C PRO A 214 14.15 -8.93 12.64
N LYS A 215 14.18 -9.22 13.94
CA LYS A 215 14.97 -8.51 14.98
C LYS A 215 16.44 -8.25 14.61
N LYS A 216 16.95 -8.97 13.60
CA LYS A 216 18.28 -8.87 12.99
C LYS A 216 18.56 -7.56 12.25
N TYR A 217 17.54 -6.80 11.81
CA TYR A 217 17.75 -5.62 10.95
C TYR A 217 17.66 -4.27 11.66
N TYR A 218 17.29 -4.25 12.94
CA TYR A 218 17.22 -3.05 13.76
C TYR A 218 18.54 -2.78 14.50
N GLY A 219 18.88 -1.51 14.74
CA GLY A 219 20.20 -1.10 15.27
C GLY A 219 21.30 -1.10 14.20
N LYS A 220 20.90 -1.15 12.92
CA LYS A 220 21.86 -1.07 11.82
C LYS A 220 22.28 0.38 11.64
N ARG A 221 23.56 0.62 11.85
CA ARG A 221 24.21 1.89 11.57
C ARG A 221 24.68 1.95 10.13
N LEU A 222 24.44 3.06 9.46
CA LEU A 222 24.98 3.27 8.12
C LEU A 222 26.51 3.37 8.18
N VAL A 223 27.17 3.17 7.03
CA VAL A 223 28.64 3.36 6.93
C VAL A 223 28.97 4.84 6.77
N TYR A 224 28.13 5.55 6.01
CA TYR A 224 28.25 6.98 5.76
C TYR A 224 26.98 7.71 6.21
N SER A 225 27.15 8.93 6.71
CA SER A 225 26.06 9.87 7.02
C SER A 225 25.34 10.32 5.74
N GLY A 226 26.08 10.46 4.64
CA GLY A 226 25.56 10.90 3.35
C GLY A 226 24.71 9.89 2.58
N LEU A 227 24.23 10.34 1.42
CA LEU A 227 23.32 9.57 0.57
C LEU A 227 23.90 8.21 0.16
N GLN A 228 25.22 8.07 0.06
CA GLN A 228 25.87 6.81 -0.26
C GLN A 228 25.51 5.71 0.75
N GLY A 229 25.44 6.03 2.04
CA GLY A 229 25.08 5.05 3.08
C GLY A 229 23.69 4.46 2.84
N ILE A 230 22.75 5.31 2.43
CA ILE A 230 21.38 4.90 2.10
C ILE A 230 21.34 4.14 0.77
N MET A 231 22.07 4.61 -0.24
CA MET A 231 22.15 3.97 -1.55
C MET A 231 22.67 2.53 -1.45
N SER A 232 23.70 2.28 -0.63
CA SER A 232 24.22 0.93 -0.40
C SER A 232 23.18 -0.01 0.24
N GLU A 233 22.35 0.51 1.16
CA GLU A 233 21.25 -0.27 1.74
C GLU A 233 20.13 -0.55 0.72
N LEU A 234 19.74 0.46 -0.05
CA LEU A 234 18.72 0.33 -1.08
C LEU A 234 19.15 -0.62 -2.20
N GLU A 235 20.42 -0.62 -2.59
CA GLU A 235 20.97 -1.55 -3.56
C GLU A 235 20.84 -3.00 -3.10
N ASN A 236 21.18 -3.27 -1.84
CA ASN A 236 21.06 -4.60 -1.25
C ASN A 236 19.60 -5.05 -1.21
N ILE A 237 18.67 -4.17 -0.79
CA ILE A 237 17.22 -4.45 -0.77
C ILE A 237 16.71 -4.74 -2.18
N ARG A 238 17.16 -3.98 -3.20
CA ARG A 238 16.77 -4.19 -4.59
C ARG A 238 17.19 -5.56 -5.11
N GLN A 239 18.37 -6.03 -4.71
CA GLN A 239 18.89 -7.35 -5.10
C GLN A 239 18.15 -8.50 -4.42
N THR A 240 17.82 -8.37 -3.14
CA THR A 240 17.14 -9.43 -2.37
C THR A 240 15.61 -9.43 -2.50
N GLN A 241 15.02 -8.34 -3.00
CA GLN A 241 13.57 -8.11 -3.08
C GLN A 241 12.84 -8.15 -1.72
N ASP A 242 13.55 -8.00 -0.61
CA ASP A 242 13.00 -8.02 0.76
C ASP A 242 12.38 -6.68 1.19
N TYR A 243 11.53 -6.08 0.34
CA TYR A 243 10.92 -4.75 0.58
C TYR A 243 10.00 -4.68 1.81
N VAL A 244 9.45 -5.81 2.25
CA VAL A 244 8.53 -5.88 3.40
C VAL A 244 9.28 -6.13 4.71
N LYS A 245 10.45 -6.78 4.65
CA LYS A 245 11.14 -7.32 5.82
C LYS A 245 12.49 -6.67 6.10
N SER A 246 12.93 -5.73 5.27
CA SER A 246 14.13 -4.93 5.55
C SER A 246 13.79 -3.77 6.48
N ALA A 247 14.74 -3.38 7.34
CA ALA A 247 14.49 -2.34 8.34
C ALA A 247 14.29 -0.95 7.73
N LEU A 248 15.03 -0.60 6.68
CA LEU A 248 14.97 0.73 6.08
C LEU A 248 13.56 1.07 5.51
N PRO A 249 12.90 0.20 4.71
CA PRO A 249 11.52 0.47 4.25
C PRO A 249 10.49 0.51 5.38
N VAL A 250 10.62 -0.35 6.40
CA VAL A 250 9.72 -0.29 7.57
C VAL A 250 9.90 1.03 8.31
N HIS A 251 11.14 1.45 8.52
CA HIS A 251 11.47 2.72 9.16
C HIS A 251 10.92 3.92 8.39
N LEU A 252 11.09 3.94 7.07
CA LEU A 252 10.54 4.98 6.18
C LEU A 252 9.01 5.01 6.15
N ARG A 253 8.31 3.91 6.46
CA ARG A 253 6.85 3.90 6.60
C ARG A 253 6.39 4.45 7.94
N ASN A 254 7.21 4.29 8.98
CA ASN A 254 6.86 4.67 10.35
C ASN A 254 7.09 6.16 10.61
N GLY A 255 7.99 6.81 9.87
CA GLY A 255 8.21 8.23 9.99
C GLY A 255 9.23 8.77 9.00
N ASP A 256 9.36 10.09 9.01
CA ASP A 256 10.20 10.93 8.16
C ASP A 256 11.56 11.26 8.79
N TRP A 257 11.88 10.71 9.96
CA TRP A 257 13.11 11.00 10.72
C TRP A 257 14.41 10.88 9.93
N LEU A 258 14.50 9.93 8.99
CA LEU A 258 15.68 9.79 8.13
C LEU A 258 15.79 10.96 7.15
N LEU A 259 14.67 11.43 6.61
CA LEU A 259 14.62 12.59 5.70
C LEU A 259 14.95 13.88 6.47
N ASP A 260 14.41 14.03 7.67
CA ASP A 260 14.73 15.13 8.58
C ASP A 260 16.20 15.12 8.97
N TYR A 261 16.78 13.95 9.28
CA TYR A 261 18.19 13.83 9.58
C TYR A 261 19.07 14.31 8.41
N ILE A 262 18.78 13.87 7.18
CA ILE A 262 19.57 14.27 6.00
C ILE A 262 19.46 15.77 5.77
N SER A 263 18.24 16.31 5.77
CA SER A 263 18.00 17.73 5.52
C SER A 263 18.64 18.61 6.59
N ASN A 264 18.42 18.32 7.87
CA ASN A 264 18.98 19.09 8.99
C ASN A 264 20.52 19.03 9.01
N ARG A 265 21.12 17.88 8.69
CA ARG A 265 22.58 17.74 8.57
C ARG A 265 23.14 18.66 7.49
N LEU A 266 22.53 18.69 6.31
CA LEU A 266 22.97 19.55 5.20
C LEU A 266 22.68 21.04 5.48
N MET A 267 21.58 21.36 6.15
CA MET A 267 21.26 22.72 6.58
C MET A 267 22.22 23.24 7.66
N SER A 268 22.96 22.38 8.35
CA SER A 268 23.94 22.82 9.36
C SER A 268 25.16 23.52 8.77
N GLN A 269 25.42 23.37 7.46
CA GLN A 269 26.55 23.98 6.80
C GLN A 269 26.12 25.07 5.81
N PRO A 270 26.74 26.26 5.88
CA PRO A 270 26.41 27.36 4.97
C PRO A 270 26.55 27.01 3.48
N SER A 271 27.51 26.16 3.11
CA SER A 271 27.77 25.82 1.70
C SER A 271 26.74 24.86 1.09
N THR A 272 26.00 24.13 1.93
CA THR A 272 24.95 23.19 1.49
C THR A 272 23.54 23.66 1.81
N GLN A 273 23.38 24.87 2.34
CA GLN A 273 22.08 25.55 2.46
C GLN A 273 21.70 26.12 1.08
N GLN A 274 20.74 25.51 0.39
CA GLN A 274 20.21 25.98 -0.90
C GLN A 274 18.68 25.88 -0.96
#